data_AF-A0A822CYE8-F1
#
_entry.id   AF-A0A822CYE8-F1
#
_cell.length_a   1.000
_cell.length_b   1.000
_cell.length_c   1.000
_cell.angle_alpha   90.00
_cell.angle_beta   90.00
_cell.angle_gamma   90.00
#
_symmetry.space_group_name_H-M   'P 1'
#
loop_
_entity.id
_entity.type
_entity.pdbx_description
1 polymer ?
#
loop_
_entity_poly.entity_id
_entity_poly.type
_entity_poly.pdbx_seq_one_letter_code
_entity_poly.pdbx_strand_id
1 'polypeptide(L)'
;EKMAQAYDFALEKIGMDVYSYSIWNDYITFLKSVEAVCSDAENKRMTTVRKIYQKGIMTPMTNVELLWKEYCTYEMGINPMLAKKIIDERSREFLNVKRVTKEFETLVRTIDRNIPCIPSTIPQTPDEIKQINAWKKFIIWERSNPLKTDDTLLVIRRVVLAYEQCLLCLGYHADLWYVI
;
A
#
# COMPACT_ATOMS: atom_id res chain seq x y z
N GLU A 1 -2.34 -22.43 7.67
CA GLU A 1 -2.06 -21.46 8.77
C GLU A 1 -0.76 -20.69 8.59
N LYS A 2 0.41 -21.33 8.50
CA LYS A 2 1.71 -20.63 8.33
C LYS A 2 1.77 -19.67 7.13
N MET A 3 1.18 -20.03 6.00
CA MET A 3 1.14 -19.16 4.81
C MET A 3 0.33 -17.88 5.02
N ALA A 4 -0.84 -17.96 5.69
CA ALA A 4 -1.65 -16.78 5.99
C ALA A 4 -0.89 -15.83 6.93
N GLN A 5 -0.20 -16.37 7.94
CA GLN A 5 0.64 -15.60 8.85
C GLN A 5 1.80 -14.90 8.11
N ALA A 6 2.40 -15.56 7.12
CA ALA A 6 3.46 -14.96 6.31
C ALA A 6 2.94 -13.79 5.46
N TYR A 7 1.76 -13.92 4.84
CA TYR A 7 1.13 -12.82 4.13
C TYR A 7 0.74 -11.67 5.06
N ASP A 8 0.14 -11.96 6.21
CA ASP A 8 -0.21 -10.94 7.20
C ASP A 8 1.04 -10.16 7.67
N PHE A 9 2.15 -10.87 7.93
CA PHE A 9 3.43 -10.26 8.29
C PHE A 9 4.00 -9.40 7.15
N ALA A 10 3.98 -9.90 5.92
CA ALA A 10 4.44 -9.15 4.75
C ALA A 10 3.63 -7.86 4.58
N LEU A 11 2.30 -7.93 4.68
CA LEU A 11 1.41 -6.78 4.57
C LEU A 11 1.60 -5.78 5.72
N GLU A 12 1.94 -6.24 6.91
CA GLU A 12 2.29 -5.36 8.03
C GLU A 12 3.53 -4.51 7.74
N LYS A 13 4.54 -5.09 7.07
CA LYS A 13 5.82 -4.43 6.80
C LYS A 13 5.82 -3.61 5.51
N ILE A 14 5.34 -4.19 4.41
CA ILE A 14 5.47 -3.61 3.06
C ILE A 14 4.12 -3.43 2.36
N GLY A 15 3.01 -3.73 3.02
CA GLY A 15 1.67 -3.65 2.42
C GLY A 15 1.23 -2.23 2.04
N MET A 16 1.90 -1.20 2.54
CA MET A 16 1.67 0.21 2.18
C MET A 16 2.54 0.70 1.01
N ASP A 17 3.44 -0.13 0.50
CA ASP A 17 4.27 0.23 -0.65
C ASP A 17 3.42 0.40 -1.91
N VAL A 18 3.80 1.35 -2.77
CA VAL A 18 3.06 1.62 -4.02
C VAL A 18 3.00 0.40 -4.95
N TYR A 19 3.99 -0.50 -4.90
CA TYR A 19 4.05 -1.71 -5.72
C TYR A 19 3.62 -2.98 -4.97
N SER A 20 2.95 -2.84 -3.82
CA SER A 20 2.53 -3.97 -2.98
C SER A 20 1.34 -4.78 -3.52
N TYR A 21 0.73 -4.38 -4.64
CA TYR A 21 -0.48 -4.98 -5.21
C TYR A 21 -0.41 -6.51 -5.35
N SER A 22 0.72 -7.05 -5.82
CA SER A 22 0.88 -8.49 -6.01
C SER A 22 0.72 -9.26 -4.70
N ILE A 23 1.24 -8.74 -3.58
CA ILE A 23 1.14 -9.37 -2.26
C ILE A 23 -0.33 -9.47 -1.83
N TRP A 24 -1.10 -8.40 -2.03
CA TRP A 24 -2.53 -8.37 -1.75
C TRP A 24 -3.30 -9.36 -2.63
N ASN A 25 -3.06 -9.33 -3.93
CA ASN A 25 -3.73 -10.21 -4.90
C ASN A 25 -3.43 -11.68 -4.63
N ASP A 26 -2.17 -12.03 -4.38
CA ASP A 26 -1.75 -13.39 -4.10
C ASP A 26 -2.35 -13.89 -2.78
N TYR A 27 -2.41 -13.04 -1.75
CA TYR A 27 -3.03 -13.41 -0.49
C TYR A 27 -4.53 -13.68 -0.66
N ILE A 28 -5.24 -12.83 -1.40
CA ILE A 28 -6.66 -13.01 -1.68
C ILE A 28 -6.90 -14.31 -2.48
N THR A 29 -6.06 -14.56 -3.49
CA THR A 29 -6.12 -15.78 -4.30
C THR A 29 -5.88 -17.01 -3.44
N PHE A 30 -4.87 -16.98 -2.57
CA PHE A 30 -4.59 -18.02 -1.60
C PHE A 30 -5.81 -18.28 -0.70
N LEU A 31 -6.38 -17.24 -0.08
CA LEU A 31 -7.53 -17.38 0.82
C LEU A 31 -8.77 -17.96 0.12
N LYS A 32 -9.02 -17.60 -1.14
CA LYS A 32 -10.10 -18.19 -1.95
C LYS A 32 -9.87 -19.66 -2.29
N SER A 33 -8.61 -20.06 -2.46
CA SER A 33 -8.24 -21.45 -2.81
C SER A 33 -8.33 -22.44 -1.63
N VAL A 34 -8.33 -21.94 -0.38
CA VAL A 34 -8.44 -22.81 0.80
C VAL A 34 -9.81 -23.48 0.80
N GLU A 35 -9.82 -24.81 0.78
CA GLU A 35 -11.05 -25.61 0.84
C GLU A 35 -11.82 -25.38 2.15
N ALA A 36 -13.14 -25.22 2.04
CA ALA A 36 -14.06 -25.09 3.16
C ALA A 36 -15.03 -26.26 3.16
N VAL A 37 -14.91 -27.14 4.15
CA VAL A 37 -15.62 -28.44 4.18
C VAL A 37 -17.05 -28.33 4.74
N CYS A 38 -17.38 -27.23 5.41
CA CYS A 38 -18.71 -26.99 5.98
C CYS A 38 -19.15 -25.52 5.82
N SER A 39 -20.44 -25.26 6.04
CA SER A 39 -21.05 -23.93 5.94
C SER A 39 -20.33 -22.88 6.82
N ASP A 40 -19.97 -23.25 8.05
CA ASP A 40 -19.26 -22.35 8.97
C ASP A 40 -17.86 -21.99 8.46
N ALA A 41 -17.15 -22.97 7.89
CA ALA A 41 -15.84 -22.75 7.29
C ALA A 41 -15.95 -21.82 6.07
N GLU A 42 -16.99 -21.96 5.25
CA GLU A 42 -17.25 -21.11 4.09
C GLU A 42 -17.52 -19.66 4.53
N ASN A 43 -18.37 -19.47 5.54
CA ASN A 43 -18.67 -18.16 6.11
C ASN A 43 -17.42 -17.48 6.71
N LYS A 44 -16.55 -18.24 7.38
CA LYS A 44 -15.28 -17.74 7.90
C LYS A 44 -14.32 -17.34 6.79
N ARG A 45 -14.21 -18.16 5.73
CA ARG A 45 -13.40 -17.86 4.54
C ARG A 45 -13.89 -16.57 3.88
N MET A 46 -15.19 -16.47 3.62
CA MET A 46 -15.84 -15.30 3.04
C MET A 46 -15.55 -14.02 3.84
N THR A 47 -15.71 -14.08 5.17
CA THR A 47 -15.44 -12.95 6.07
C THR A 47 -13.98 -12.54 6.04
N THR A 48 -13.06 -13.50 5.98
CA THR A 48 -11.62 -13.25 5.95
C THR A 48 -11.20 -12.61 4.62
N VAL A 49 -11.66 -13.15 3.49
CA VAL A 49 -11.39 -12.59 2.16
C VAL A 49 -11.92 -11.17 2.04
N ARG A 50 -13.16 -10.93 2.49
CA ARG A 50 -13.76 -9.58 2.55
C ARG A 50 -12.90 -8.61 3.36
N LYS A 51 -12.42 -9.03 4.54
CA LYS A 51 -11.55 -8.20 5.38
C LYS A 51 -10.25 -7.81 4.67
N ILE A 52 -9.62 -8.73 3.94
CA ILE A 52 -8.39 -8.43 3.20
C ILE A 52 -8.67 -7.51 2.01
N TYR A 53 -9.74 -7.76 1.24
CA TYR A 53 -10.17 -6.83 0.19
C TYR A 53 -10.37 -5.42 0.72
N GLN A 54 -11.17 -5.27 1.79
CA GLN A 54 -11.48 -3.97 2.38
C GLN A 54 -10.24 -3.23 2.87
N LYS A 55 -9.23 -3.94 3.40
CA LYS A 55 -7.94 -3.33 3.73
C LYS A 55 -7.15 -2.90 2.49
N GLY A 56 -7.09 -3.75 1.47
CA GLY A 56 -6.34 -3.49 0.25
C GLY A 56 -6.88 -2.30 -0.54
N ILE A 57 -8.20 -2.21 -0.73
CA ILE A 57 -8.84 -1.08 -1.44
C ILE A 57 -8.66 0.26 -0.70
N MET A 58 -8.35 0.22 0.59
CA MET A 58 -8.09 1.39 1.42
C MET A 58 -6.62 1.81 1.43
N THR A 59 -5.77 1.07 0.73
CA THR A 59 -4.32 1.30 0.69
C THR A 59 -3.94 1.90 -0.68
N PRO A 60 -3.35 3.11 -0.74
CA PRO A 60 -2.87 3.67 -1.99
C PRO A 60 -1.73 2.85 -2.58
N MET A 61 -2.00 2.16 -3.68
CA MET A 61 -1.03 1.35 -4.42
C MET A 61 -1.41 1.27 -5.91
N THR A 62 -0.47 0.85 -6.74
CA THR A 62 -0.72 0.55 -8.15
C THR A 62 -1.83 -0.48 -8.30
N ASN A 63 -2.60 -0.41 -9.38
CA ASN A 63 -3.69 -1.35 -9.66
C ASN A 63 -4.80 -1.43 -8.58
N VAL A 64 -4.90 -0.47 -7.65
CA VAL A 64 -5.99 -0.46 -6.65
C VAL A 64 -7.39 -0.39 -7.29
N GLU A 65 -7.51 0.19 -8.49
CA GLU A 65 -8.76 0.19 -9.28
C GLU A 65 -9.16 -1.21 -9.76
N LEU A 66 -8.18 -2.04 -10.14
CA LEU A 66 -8.42 -3.44 -10.49
C LEU A 66 -8.90 -4.20 -9.26
N LEU A 67 -8.23 -4.01 -8.12
CA LEU A 67 -8.61 -4.65 -6.86
C LEU A 67 -10.05 -4.27 -6.43
N TRP A 68 -10.43 -3.00 -6.60
CA TRP A 68 -11.79 -2.53 -6.33
C TRP A 68 -12.83 -3.20 -7.24
N LYS A 69 -12.53 -3.32 -8.53
CA LYS A 69 -13.42 -4.01 -9.49
C LYS A 69 -13.63 -5.47 -9.08
N GLU A 70 -12.55 -6.17 -8.74
CA GLU A 70 -12.61 -7.56 -8.27
C GLU A 70 -13.36 -7.71 -6.96
N TYR A 71 -13.20 -6.77 -6.02
CA TYR A 71 -13.97 -6.71 -4.77
C TYR A 71 -15.47 -6.57 -5.06
N CYS A 72 -15.87 -5.66 -5.95
CA CYS A 72 -17.27 -5.48 -6.34
C CYS A 72 -17.85 -6.76 -6.94
N THR A 73 -17.11 -7.41 -7.86
CA THR A 73 -17.51 -8.69 -8.44
C THR A 73 -17.63 -9.78 -7.39
N TYR A 74 -16.70 -9.82 -6.43
CA TYR A 74 -16.70 -10.79 -5.34
C TYR A 74 -17.93 -10.64 -4.43
N GLU A 75 -18.25 -9.43 -3.97
CA GLU A 75 -19.43 -9.20 -3.12
C GLU A 75 -20.74 -9.52 -3.87
N MET A 76 -20.83 -9.12 -5.13
CA MET A 76 -21.99 -9.45 -5.98
C MET A 76 -22.13 -10.97 -6.18
N GLY A 77 -21.03 -11.71 -6.30
CA GLY A 77 -21.04 -13.17 -6.40
C GLY A 77 -21.49 -13.89 -5.13
N ILE A 78 -21.33 -13.26 -3.96
CA ILE A 78 -21.76 -13.82 -2.67
C ILE A 78 -23.23 -13.56 -2.42
N ASN A 79 -23.64 -12.27 -2.41
CA ASN A 79 -25.02 -11.89 -2.15
C ASN A 79 -25.34 -10.55 -2.83
N PRO A 80 -25.95 -10.58 -4.04
CA PRO A 80 -26.30 -9.38 -4.79
C PRO A 80 -27.16 -8.38 -4.01
N MET A 81 -28.04 -8.85 -3.12
CA MET A 81 -28.94 -7.99 -2.36
C MET A 81 -28.20 -7.16 -1.30
N LEU A 82 -27.18 -7.73 -0.67
CA LEU A 82 -26.37 -7.04 0.34
C LEU A 82 -25.16 -6.31 -0.28
N ALA A 83 -24.65 -6.80 -1.41
CA ALA A 83 -23.44 -6.30 -2.05
C ALA A 83 -23.50 -4.80 -2.32
N LYS A 84 -24.62 -4.29 -2.83
CA LYS A 84 -24.77 -2.86 -3.15
C LYS A 84 -24.52 -1.99 -1.92
N LYS A 85 -25.12 -2.33 -0.77
CA LYS A 85 -24.93 -1.59 0.48
C LYS A 85 -23.48 -1.62 0.94
N ILE A 86 -22.87 -2.81 0.95
CA ILE A 86 -21.48 -3.02 1.40
C ILE A 86 -20.47 -2.26 0.51
N ILE A 87 -20.71 -2.21 -0.80
CA ILE A 87 -19.88 -1.48 -1.75
C ILE A 87 -20.06 0.03 -1.57
N ASP A 88 -21.30 0.51 -1.46
CA ASP A 88 -21.62 1.93 -1.31
C ASP A 88 -21.02 2.52 -0.02
N GLU A 89 -20.98 1.74 1.07
CA GLU A 89 -20.33 2.12 2.34
C GLU A 89 -18.83 2.43 2.19
N ARG A 90 -18.14 1.80 1.23
CA ARG A 90 -16.70 2.00 0.98
C ARG A 90 -16.40 2.92 -0.20
N SER A 91 -17.37 3.16 -1.07
CA SER A 91 -17.18 3.86 -2.34
C SER A 91 -16.58 5.28 -2.18
N ARG A 92 -17.08 6.07 -1.22
CA ARG A 92 -16.57 7.44 -0.99
C ARG A 92 -15.10 7.44 -0.57
N GLU A 93 -14.74 6.59 0.37
CA GLU A 93 -13.37 6.45 0.85
C GLU A 93 -12.44 5.97 -0.26
N PHE A 94 -12.89 4.99 -1.04
CA PHE A 94 -12.15 4.47 -2.19
C PHE A 94 -11.87 5.54 -3.26
N LEU A 95 -12.80 6.46 -3.53
CA LEU A 95 -12.56 7.57 -4.46
C LEU A 95 -11.41 8.48 -4.00
N ASN A 96 -11.28 8.72 -2.69
CA ASN A 96 -10.16 9.46 -2.14
C ASN A 96 -8.85 8.67 -2.29
N VAL A 97 -8.86 7.38 -1.99
CA VAL A 97 -7.69 6.49 -2.18
C VAL A 97 -7.23 6.52 -3.64
N LYS A 98 -8.15 6.37 -4.59
CA LYS A 98 -7.86 6.45 -6.03
C LYS A 98 -7.21 7.78 -6.43
N ARG A 99 -7.66 8.92 -5.88
CA ARG A 99 -7.01 10.22 -6.12
C ARG A 99 -5.58 10.22 -5.56
N VAL A 100 -5.40 9.81 -4.31
CA VAL A 100 -4.10 9.77 -3.64
C VAL A 100 -3.13 8.83 -4.34
N THR A 101 -3.59 7.67 -4.82
CA THR A 101 -2.78 6.72 -5.60
C THR A 101 -2.16 7.39 -6.83
N LYS A 102 -2.91 8.20 -7.58
CA LYS A 102 -2.37 8.88 -8.77
C LYS A 102 -1.26 9.87 -8.43
N GLU A 103 -1.43 10.62 -7.34
CA GLU A 103 -0.40 11.53 -6.83
C GLU A 103 0.83 10.73 -6.35
N PHE A 104 0.61 9.63 -5.63
CA PHE A 104 1.66 8.74 -5.14
C PHE A 104 2.50 8.17 -6.29
N GLU A 105 1.86 7.60 -7.32
CA GLU A 105 2.53 7.06 -8.50
C GLU A 105 3.34 8.13 -9.24
N THR A 106 2.82 9.36 -9.33
CA THR A 106 3.49 10.47 -10.01
C THR A 106 4.80 10.84 -9.29
N LEU A 107 4.79 10.86 -7.96
CA LEU A 107 5.99 11.15 -7.16
C LEU A 107 7.00 10.00 -7.26
N VAL A 108 6.56 8.77 -7.05
CA VAL A 108 7.45 7.60 -7.04
C VAL A 108 8.06 7.33 -8.42
N ARG A 109 7.36 7.64 -9.52
CA ARG A 109 7.92 7.49 -10.88
C ARG A 109 9.19 8.33 -11.12
N THR A 110 9.39 9.40 -10.36
CA THR A 110 10.59 10.25 -10.47
C THR A 110 11.77 9.75 -9.66
N ILE A 111 11.55 8.75 -8.81
CA ILE A 111 12.52 8.20 -7.87
C ILE A 111 13.07 6.90 -8.44
N ASP A 112 14.40 6.78 -8.49
CA ASP A 112 15.04 5.50 -8.74
C ASP A 112 15.30 4.80 -7.41
N ARG A 113 14.56 3.70 -7.20
CA ARG A 113 14.56 2.91 -5.97
C ARG A 113 15.60 1.78 -5.98
N ASN A 114 16.32 1.61 -7.09
CA ASN A 114 17.32 0.55 -7.27
C ASN A 114 18.76 1.09 -7.21
N ILE A 115 18.93 2.38 -6.93
CA ILE A 115 20.26 2.98 -6.77
C ILE A 115 20.95 2.30 -5.58
N PRO A 116 22.17 1.77 -5.76
CA PRO A 116 22.91 1.22 -4.65
C PRO A 116 23.24 2.32 -3.65
N CYS A 117 23.03 2.05 -2.37
CA CYS A 117 23.46 2.94 -1.30
C CYS A 117 24.99 2.99 -1.27
N ILE A 118 25.56 4.03 -1.86
CA ILE A 118 26.99 4.31 -1.87
C ILE A 118 27.26 5.67 -1.21
N PRO A 119 28.44 5.87 -0.61
CA PRO A 119 28.82 7.17 -0.09
C PRO A 119 28.74 8.26 -1.17
N SER A 120 28.22 9.43 -0.79
CA SER A 120 28.08 10.57 -1.70
C SER A 120 29.42 10.95 -2.34
N THR A 121 29.41 11.14 -3.65
CA THR A 121 30.56 11.73 -4.33
C THR A 121 30.67 13.21 -3.99
N ILE A 122 31.89 13.72 -3.80
CA ILE A 122 32.14 15.16 -3.57
C ILE A 122 32.96 15.70 -4.75
N PRO A 123 32.42 16.63 -5.56
CA PRO A 123 31.07 17.21 -5.48
C PRO A 123 29.97 16.24 -5.92
N GLN A 124 28.74 16.46 -5.43
CA GLN A 124 27.58 15.64 -5.81
C GLN A 124 27.26 15.78 -7.29
N THR A 125 26.84 14.68 -7.91
CA THR A 125 26.42 14.72 -9.31
C THR A 125 25.05 15.38 -9.47
N PRO A 126 24.73 15.98 -10.64
CA PRO A 126 23.40 16.53 -10.90
C PRO A 126 22.26 15.51 -10.72
N ASP A 127 22.51 14.24 -11.06
CA ASP A 127 21.54 13.16 -10.91
C ASP A 127 21.32 12.79 -9.44
N GLU A 128 22.38 12.75 -8.63
CA GLU A 128 22.29 12.54 -7.18
C GLU A 128 21.44 13.64 -6.52
N ILE A 129 21.70 14.91 -6.84
CA ILE A 129 20.92 16.05 -6.33
C ILE A 129 19.44 15.93 -6.74
N LYS A 130 19.18 15.53 -7.98
CA LYS A 130 17.82 15.32 -8.49
C LYS A 130 17.10 14.22 -7.70
N GLN A 131 17.76 13.10 -7.41
CA GLN A 131 17.19 12.00 -6.63
C GLN A 131 16.93 12.40 -5.17
N ILE A 132 17.86 13.08 -4.52
CA ILE A 132 17.68 13.61 -3.15
C ILE A 132 16.44 14.51 -3.09
N ASN A 133 16.30 15.43 -4.05
CA ASN A 133 15.16 16.34 -4.11
C ASN A 133 13.83 15.60 -4.36
N ALA A 134 13.84 14.56 -5.21
CA ALA A 134 12.67 13.73 -5.44
C ALA A 134 12.21 13.01 -4.17
N TRP A 135 13.15 12.38 -3.44
CA TRP A 135 12.87 11.76 -2.15
C TRP A 135 12.36 12.75 -1.09
N LYS A 136 13.01 13.91 -0.94
CA LYS A 136 12.56 14.97 -0.02
C LYS A 136 11.14 15.43 -0.34
N LYS A 137 10.83 15.64 -1.62
CA LYS A 137 9.48 16.01 -2.07
C LYS A 137 8.45 14.93 -1.72
N PHE A 138 8.80 13.64 -1.91
CA PHE A 138 7.91 12.52 -1.59
C PHE A 138 7.63 12.43 -0.07
N ILE A 139 8.66 12.55 0.77
CA ILE A 139 8.52 12.52 2.24
C ILE A 139 7.65 13.70 2.73
N ILE A 140 7.88 14.91 2.22
CA ILE A 140 7.05 16.08 2.56
C ILE A 140 5.59 15.83 2.17
N TRP A 141 5.34 15.22 1.01
CA TRP A 141 3.99 14.88 0.58
C TRP A 141 3.33 13.86 1.52
N GLU A 142 4.01 12.79 1.94
CA GLU A 142 3.45 11.85 2.93
C GLU A 142 3.13 12.54 4.27
N ARG A 143 4.03 13.42 4.74
CA ARG A 143 3.83 14.21 5.96
C ARG A 143 2.63 15.17 5.88
N SER A 144 2.24 15.57 4.68
CA SER A 144 1.05 16.42 4.46
C SER A 144 -0.27 15.69 4.68
N ASN A 145 -0.24 14.38 4.96
CA ASN A 145 -1.41 13.51 5.13
C ASN A 145 -2.35 13.61 3.92
N PRO A 146 -1.93 13.12 2.73
CA PRO A 146 -2.70 13.27 1.50
C PRO A 146 -4.04 12.53 1.56
N LEU A 147 -4.14 11.49 2.39
CA LEU A 147 -5.37 10.75 2.69
C LEU A 147 -6.36 11.55 3.54
N LYS A 148 -5.90 12.59 4.25
CA LYS A 148 -6.70 13.35 5.22
C LYS A 148 -7.40 12.45 6.23
N THR A 149 -6.68 11.43 6.69
CA THR A 149 -7.18 10.50 7.71
C THR A 149 -6.92 11.06 9.11
N ASP A 150 -7.83 10.81 10.04
CA ASP A 150 -7.64 11.12 11.46
C ASP A 150 -6.80 10.05 12.19
N ASP A 151 -6.55 8.90 11.55
CA ASP A 151 -5.68 7.86 12.09
C ASP A 151 -4.21 8.30 12.04
N THR A 152 -3.78 8.89 13.16
CA THR A 152 -2.41 9.40 13.33
C THR A 152 -1.37 8.27 13.24
N LEU A 153 -1.70 7.06 13.71
CA LEU A 153 -0.77 5.93 13.65
C LEU A 153 -0.58 5.44 12.21
N LEU A 154 -1.60 5.53 11.37
CA LEU A 154 -1.48 5.26 9.94
C LEU A 154 -0.59 6.30 9.27
N VAL A 155 -0.79 7.60 9.56
CA VAL A 155 0.04 8.68 9.00
C VAL A 155 1.51 8.49 9.38
N ILE A 156 1.80 8.24 10.68
CA ILE A 156 3.16 7.99 11.16
C ILE A 156 3.77 6.80 10.42
N ARG A 157 3.06 5.67 10.32
CA ARG A 157 3.57 4.48 9.63
C ARG A 157 3.88 4.71 8.15
N ARG A 158 3.07 5.49 7.45
CA ARG A 158 3.34 5.87 6.05
C ARG A 158 4.60 6.72 5.92
N VAL A 159 4.74 7.72 6.79
CA VAL A 159 5.92 8.60 6.82
C VAL A 159 7.19 7.81 7.15
N VAL A 160 7.13 6.95 8.17
CA VAL A 160 8.25 6.06 8.54
C VAL A 160 8.65 5.17 7.36
N LEU A 161 7.70 4.54 6.68
CA LEU A 161 7.99 3.72 5.51
C LEU A 161 8.65 4.55 4.39
N ALA A 162 8.21 5.79 4.14
CA ALA A 162 8.84 6.67 3.16
C ALA A 162 10.31 6.97 3.49
N TYR A 163 10.64 7.17 4.77
CA TYR A 163 12.01 7.33 5.23
C TYR A 163 12.82 6.03 5.10
N GLU A 164 12.28 4.89 5.53
CA GLU A 164 12.94 3.59 5.39
C GLU A 164 13.30 3.31 3.92
N GLN A 165 12.37 3.55 2.99
CA GLN A 165 12.61 3.38 1.56
C GLN A 165 13.68 4.35 1.01
N CYS A 166 13.68 5.60 1.47
CA CYS A 166 14.68 6.59 1.10
C CYS A 166 16.09 6.16 1.55
N LEU A 167 16.21 5.67 2.79
CA LEU A 167 17.48 5.24 3.37
C LEU A 167 18.08 4.00 2.72
N LEU A 168 17.28 3.16 2.05
CA LEU A 168 17.80 2.07 1.24
C LEU A 168 18.65 2.55 0.06
N CYS A 169 18.38 3.76 -0.46
CA CYS A 169 19.10 4.35 -1.59
C CYS A 169 20.13 5.39 -1.14
N LEU A 170 19.83 6.17 -0.10
CA LEU A 170 20.57 7.36 0.31
C LEU A 170 21.06 7.30 1.76
N GLY A 171 21.29 6.09 2.30
CA GLY A 171 21.68 5.88 3.70
C GLY A 171 22.99 6.51 4.14
N TYR A 172 23.88 6.93 3.24
CA TYR A 172 25.12 7.65 3.61
C TYR A 172 24.94 9.18 3.77
N HIS A 173 23.74 9.69 3.49
CA HIS A 173 23.42 11.12 3.61
C HIS A 173 22.96 11.45 5.05
N ALA A 174 23.86 12.01 5.85
CA ALA A 174 23.60 12.32 7.26
C ALA A 174 22.42 13.30 7.48
N ASP A 175 22.15 14.19 6.51
CA ASP A 175 21.02 15.12 6.58
C ASP A 175 19.66 14.40 6.55
N LEU A 176 19.57 13.24 5.89
CA LEU A 176 18.34 12.45 5.84
C LEU A 176 18.07 11.73 7.16
N TRP A 177 19.13 11.30 7.87
CA TRP A 177 19.01 10.70 9.20
C TRP A 177 18.60 11.69 10.28
N TYR A 178 19.11 12.93 10.21
CA TYR A 178 18.81 13.95 11.20
C TYR A 178 17.34 14.40 11.21
N VAL A 179 16.64 14.22 10.09
CA VAL A 179 15.26 14.69 9.86
C VAL A 179 14.22 13.58 10.12
N ILE A 180 14.67 12.37 10.47
CA ILE A 180 13.83 11.26 10.96
C ILE A 180 13.57 11.45 12.44
#